data_AF-A0A7L3N2G2-F1
#
_entry.id   AF-A0A7L3N2G2-F1
#
_cell.length_a   1.000
_cell.length_b   1.000
_cell.length_c   1.000
_cell.angle_alpha   90.00
_cell.angle_beta   90.00
_cell.angle_gamma   90.00
#
_symmetry.space_group_name_H-M   'P 1'
#
loop_
_entity.id
_entity.type
_entity.pdbx_description
1 polymer ?
#
loop_
_entity_poly.entity_id
_entity_poly.type
_entity_poly.pdbx_seq_one_letter_code
_entity_poly.pdbx_strand_id
1 'polypeptide(L)'
;RIDIHRKENAGAAEKPITIHSTPEGCSTACKIIMEIMQKEAQDTKFTEEIPLKILAHNNFVGRLIGKEGRNLKKIEQDTDTKITISPLQDLTLYNPERTITVKGSIETCAKAEEEIMKKIRESYENDIAAMN
;
A
#
# COMPACT_ATOMS: atom_id res chain seq x y z
N ARG A 1 -6.55 -8.22 -13.79
CA ARG A 1 -6.07 -9.55 -13.34
C ARG A 1 -5.64 -9.41 -11.88
N ILE A 2 -6.05 -10.35 -11.01
CA ILE A 2 -5.66 -10.37 -9.60
C ILE A 2 -4.95 -11.70 -9.36
N ASP A 3 -3.72 -11.65 -8.87
CA ASP A 3 -2.89 -12.82 -8.56
C ASP A 3 -2.58 -12.83 -7.06
N ILE A 4 -2.75 -13.97 -6.40
CA ILE A 4 -2.44 -14.16 -4.97
C ILE A 4 -1.16 -14.98 -4.88
N HIS A 5 -0.10 -14.39 -4.32
CA HIS A 5 1.20 -15.04 -4.24
C HIS A 5 1.42 -15.65 -2.85
N ARG A 6 2.06 -16.81 -2.80
CA ARG A 6 2.67 -17.29 -1.53
C ARG A 6 3.96 -16.49 -1.36
N LYS A 7 4.14 -15.82 -0.21
CA LYS A 7 5.43 -15.22 0.12
C LYS A 7 6.46 -16.34 0.27
N GLU A 8 7.69 -16.13 -0.17
CA GLU A 8 8.77 -17.13 -0.13
C GLU A 8 9.15 -17.56 1.31
N ASN A 9 8.71 -16.80 2.31
CA ASN A 9 8.83 -17.17 3.72
C ASN A 9 7.72 -18.17 4.09
N ALA A 10 8.03 -19.48 4.00
CA ALA A 10 7.20 -20.53 4.58
C ALA A 10 6.98 -20.25 6.08
N GLY A 11 5.79 -19.76 6.44
CA GLY A 11 5.45 -19.33 7.80
C GLY A 11 5.00 -17.87 7.95
N ALA A 12 5.06 -17.06 6.88
CA ALA A 12 4.52 -15.70 6.92
C ALA A 12 2.99 -15.70 7.13
N ALA A 13 2.53 -14.98 8.14
CA ALA A 13 1.10 -14.81 8.45
C ALA A 13 0.34 -14.00 7.38
N GLU A 14 1.05 -13.31 6.48
CA GLU A 14 0.48 -12.41 5.47
C GLU A 14 0.85 -12.87 4.05
N LYS A 15 -0.08 -12.72 3.12
CA LYS A 15 0.08 -13.07 1.70
C LYS A 15 -0.11 -11.83 0.82
N PRO A 16 0.86 -11.49 -0.05
CA PRO A 16 0.70 -10.37 -0.96
C PRO A 16 -0.30 -10.69 -2.09
N ILE A 17 -1.08 -9.67 -2.46
CA ILE A 17 -2.01 -9.71 -3.58
C ILE A 17 -1.51 -8.71 -4.62
N THR A 18 -1.34 -9.16 -5.86
CA THR A 18 -0.96 -8.31 -6.98
C THR A 18 -2.20 -8.00 -7.82
N ILE A 19 -2.46 -6.72 -8.05
CA ILE A 19 -3.59 -6.24 -8.85
C ILE A 19 -3.06 -5.55 -10.11
N HIS A 20 -3.40 -6.09 -11.27
CA HIS A 20 -3.10 -5.51 -12.57
C HIS A 20 -4.39 -4.99 -13.22
N SER A 21 -4.56 -3.66 -13.27
CA SER A 21 -5.71 -2.98 -13.86
C SER A 21 -5.38 -1.50 -14.18
N THR A 22 -6.37 -0.72 -14.61
CA THR A 22 -6.26 0.76 -14.62
C THR A 22 -6.17 1.29 -13.18
N PRO A 23 -5.73 2.54 -12.96
CA PRO A 23 -5.70 3.14 -11.62
C PRO A 23 -7.02 2.97 -10.86
N GLU A 24 -8.15 3.29 -11.50
CA GLU A 24 -9.49 3.20 -10.91
C GLU A 24 -9.88 1.74 -10.64
N GLY A 25 -9.52 0.83 -11.55
CA GLY A 25 -9.76 -0.60 -11.39
C GLY A 25 -8.96 -1.21 -10.24
N CYS A 26 -7.72 -0.75 -10.01
CA CYS A 26 -6.91 -1.15 -8.87
C CYS A 26 -7.52 -0.67 -7.55
N SER A 27 -7.90 0.61 -7.46
CA SER A 27 -8.50 1.18 -6.26
C SER A 27 -9.85 0.55 -5.94
N THR A 28 -10.68 0.28 -6.96
CA THR A 28 -11.94 -0.47 -6.80
C THR A 28 -11.70 -1.88 -6.26
N ALA A 29 -10.75 -2.62 -6.83
CA ALA A 29 -10.41 -3.96 -6.36
C ALA A 29 -9.84 -3.95 -4.93
N CYS A 30 -8.97 -2.98 -4.61
CA CYS A 30 -8.43 -2.79 -3.26
C CYS A 30 -9.55 -2.57 -2.24
N LYS A 31 -10.51 -1.69 -2.55
CA LYS A 31 -11.66 -1.42 -1.69
C LYS A 31 -12.51 -2.68 -1.45
N ILE A 32 -12.85 -3.41 -2.50
CA ILE A 32 -13.63 -4.66 -2.39
C ILE A 32 -12.89 -5.69 -1.53
N ILE A 33 -11.57 -5.81 -1.67
CA ILE A 33 -10.76 -6.71 -0.83
C ILE A 33 -10.84 -6.29 0.64
N MET A 34 -10.71 -5.00 0.95
CA MET A 34 -10.84 -4.50 2.32
C MET A 34 -12.22 -4.79 2.91
N GLU A 35 -13.30 -4.61 2.12
CA GLU A 35 -14.67 -4.93 2.54
C GLU A 35 -14.84 -6.42 2.85
N ILE A 36 -14.30 -7.31 2.01
CA ILE A 36 -14.32 -8.76 2.24
C ILE A 36 -13.54 -9.11 3.51
N MET A 37 -12.34 -8.55 3.70
CA MET A 37 -11.51 -8.79 4.88
C MET A 37 -12.20 -8.33 6.17
N GLN A 38 -12.83 -7.16 6.16
CA GLN A 38 -13.54 -6.64 7.32
C GLN A 38 -14.80 -7.46 7.63
N LYS A 39 -15.53 -7.93 6.62
CA LYS A 39 -16.67 -8.83 6.80
C LYS A 39 -16.23 -10.16 7.44
N GLU A 40 -15.18 -10.78 6.91
CA GLU A 40 -14.65 -12.05 7.47
C GLU A 40 -14.19 -11.87 8.93
N ALA A 41 -13.58 -10.73 9.25
CA ALA A 41 -13.20 -10.40 10.62
C ALA A 41 -14.40 -10.33 11.57
N GLN A 42 -15.50 -9.72 11.13
CA GLN A 42 -16.74 -9.66 11.90
C GLN A 42 -17.34 -11.06 12.11
N ASP A 43 -17.42 -11.86 11.04
CA ASP A 43 -17.98 -13.21 11.06
C ASP A 43 -17.20 -14.15 11.99
N THR A 44 -15.87 -13.99 12.04
CA THR A 44 -14.97 -14.77 12.90
C THR A 44 -14.73 -14.16 14.28
N LYS A 45 -15.35 -13.02 14.59
CA LYS A 45 -15.15 -12.25 15.83
C LYS A 45 -13.69 -11.85 16.05
N PHE A 46 -12.94 -11.65 14.97
CA PHE A 46 -11.63 -11.04 15.00
C PHE A 46 -11.78 -9.55 15.35
N THR A 47 -11.23 -9.14 16.48
CA THR A 47 -11.45 -7.79 17.05
C THR A 47 -10.28 -6.84 16.81
N GLU A 48 -9.17 -7.33 16.27
CA GLU A 48 -8.03 -6.47 15.95
C GLU A 48 -8.29 -5.68 14.66
N GLU A 49 -7.74 -4.47 14.62
CA GLU A 49 -7.76 -3.63 13.42
C GLU A 49 -7.00 -4.31 12.27
N ILE A 50 -7.61 -4.39 11.09
CA ILE A 50 -6.97 -4.90 9.88
C ILE A 50 -6.50 -3.71 9.04
N PRO A 51 -5.20 -3.33 9.11
CA PRO A 51 -4.70 -2.21 8.32
C PRO A 51 -4.58 -2.58 6.84
N LEU A 52 -4.69 -1.59 5.97
CA LEU A 52 -4.27 -1.73 4.58
C LEU A 52 -2.74 -1.70 4.51
N LYS A 53 -2.13 -2.68 3.86
CA LYS A 53 -0.68 -2.74 3.63
C LYS A 53 -0.38 -2.74 2.14
N ILE A 54 0.31 -1.70 1.68
CA ILE A 54 0.73 -1.52 0.29
C ILE A 54 2.22 -1.82 0.20
N LEU A 55 2.62 -2.64 -0.77
CA LEU A 55 4.03 -2.90 -1.08
C LEU A 55 4.47 -1.97 -2.22
N ALA A 56 5.58 -1.27 -2.02
CA ALA A 56 6.13 -0.36 -3.00
C ALA A 56 7.64 -0.47 -3.07
N HIS A 57 8.20 -0.55 -4.29
CA HIS A 57 9.64 -0.59 -4.49
C HIS A 57 10.32 0.64 -3.88
N ASN A 58 11.42 0.44 -3.14
CA ASN A 58 12.07 1.49 -2.35
C ASN A 58 12.43 2.76 -3.15
N ASN A 59 12.78 2.60 -4.44
CA ASN A 59 13.11 3.71 -5.34
C ASN A 59 12.01 4.79 -5.41
N PHE A 60 10.73 4.41 -5.28
CA PHE A 60 9.61 5.35 -5.42
C PHE A 60 9.14 5.92 -4.08
N VAL A 61 9.48 5.25 -2.98
CA VAL A 61 9.01 5.57 -1.63
C VAL A 61 9.61 6.89 -1.12
N GLY A 62 10.83 7.25 -1.54
CA GLY A 62 11.44 8.53 -1.15
C GLY A 62 10.62 9.75 -1.59
N ARG A 63 10.08 9.73 -2.82
CA ARG A 63 9.23 10.80 -3.37
C ARG A 63 7.85 10.84 -2.74
N LEU A 64 7.31 9.67 -2.38
CA LEU A 64 6.09 9.56 -1.58
C LEU A 64 6.25 10.20 -0.20
N ILE A 65 7.36 9.94 0.50
CA ILE A 65 7.65 10.54 1.81
C ILE A 65 7.81 12.07 1.68
N GLY A 66 8.60 12.50 0.71
CA GLY A 66 8.94 13.91 0.49
C GLY A 66 9.91 14.46 1.55
N LYS A 67 10.42 15.67 1.32
CA LYS A 67 11.34 16.34 2.25
C LYS A 67 10.69 16.47 3.64
N GLU A 68 11.38 16.02 4.68
CA GLU A 68 10.91 16.04 6.08
C GLU A 68 9.57 15.31 6.31
N GLY A 69 9.21 14.37 5.42
CA GLY A 69 7.95 13.64 5.47
C GLY A 69 6.72 14.47 5.09
N ARG A 70 6.90 15.66 4.49
CA ARG A 70 5.81 16.60 4.21
C ARG A 70 4.73 16.01 3.31
N ASN A 71 5.11 15.25 2.29
CA ASN A 71 4.14 14.67 1.35
C ASN A 71 3.32 13.58 2.05
N LEU A 72 3.97 12.69 2.80
CA LEU A 72 3.28 11.65 3.57
C LEU A 72 2.30 12.25 4.59
N LYS A 73 2.74 13.26 5.36
CA LYS A 73 1.90 13.96 6.33
C LYS A 73 0.70 14.66 5.68
N LYS A 74 0.88 15.20 4.47
CA LYS A 74 -0.22 15.79 3.70
C LYS A 74 -1.24 14.72 3.31
N ILE A 75 -0.81 13.55 2.85
CA ILE A 75 -1.73 12.44 2.54
C ILE A 75 -2.46 11.98 3.82
N GLU A 76 -1.76 11.81 4.94
CA GLU A 76 -2.38 11.50 6.24
C GLU A 76 -3.49 12.51 6.59
N GLN A 77 -3.19 13.80 6.46
CA GLN A 77 -4.13 14.88 6.77
C GLN A 77 -5.32 14.94 5.81
N ASP A 78 -5.07 14.86 4.50
CA ASP A 78 -6.11 15.01 3.47
C ASP A 78 -7.07 13.80 3.44
N THR A 79 -6.61 12.64 3.94
CA THR A 79 -7.38 11.39 3.92
C THR A 79 -7.91 10.95 5.28
N ASP A 80 -7.53 11.66 6.36
CA ASP A 80 -7.83 11.28 7.74
C ASP A 80 -7.37 9.85 8.07
N THR A 81 -6.10 9.56 7.73
CA THR A 81 -5.48 8.25 7.98
C THR A 81 -4.19 8.38 8.77
N LYS A 82 -3.80 7.28 9.44
CA LYS A 82 -2.46 7.11 9.99
C LYS A 82 -1.64 6.23 9.05
N ILE A 83 -0.52 6.76 8.57
CA ILE A 83 0.36 6.06 7.62
C ILE A 83 1.74 5.87 8.23
N THR A 84 2.24 4.64 8.18
CA THR A 84 3.60 4.29 8.60
C THR A 84 4.30 3.48 7.51
N ILE A 85 5.60 3.70 7.32
CA ILE A 85 6.39 2.98 6.32
C ILE A 85 7.45 2.16 7.06
N SER A 86 7.60 0.88 6.69
CA SER A 86 8.60 -0.01 7.28
C SER A 86 9.99 0.62 7.25
N PRO A 87 10.87 0.40 8.23
CA PRO A 87 12.23 0.94 8.22
C PRO A 87 13.05 0.44 7.02
N LEU A 88 14.09 1.20 6.63
CA LEU A 88 14.99 0.82 5.54
C LEU A 88 15.75 -0.49 5.84
N GLN A 89 15.98 -0.77 7.12
CA GLN A 89 16.68 -1.96 7.61
C GLN A 89 15.92 -3.26 7.33
N ASP A 90 14.61 -3.20 7.07
CA ASP A 90 13.79 -4.37 6.74
C ASP A 90 13.93 -4.79 5.25
N LEU A 91 14.61 -3.97 4.44
CA LEU A 91 14.90 -4.30 3.05
C LEU A 91 16.00 -5.35 2.98
N THR A 92 15.87 -6.27 2.03
CA THR A 92 16.93 -7.22 1.67
C THR A 92 17.18 -7.16 0.18
N LEU A 93 18.30 -7.73 -0.29
CA LEU A 93 18.59 -7.82 -1.73
C LEU A 93 17.45 -8.51 -2.52
N TYR A 94 16.74 -9.43 -1.87
CA TYR A 94 15.64 -10.21 -2.45
C TYR A 94 14.26 -9.61 -2.15
N ASN A 95 14.18 -8.57 -1.33
CA ASN A 95 12.96 -7.86 -1.00
C ASN A 95 13.21 -6.34 -1.01
N PRO A 96 13.21 -5.70 -2.19
CA PRO A 96 13.42 -4.26 -2.34
C PRO A 96 12.16 -3.43 -2.05
N GLU A 97 11.07 -4.07 -1.60
CA GLU A 97 9.79 -3.42 -1.34
C GLU A 97 9.67 -2.97 0.11
N ARG A 98 9.15 -1.76 0.29
CA ARG A 98 8.76 -1.20 1.59
C ARG A 98 7.28 -1.48 1.81
N THR A 99 6.92 -1.74 3.06
CA THR A 99 5.51 -1.87 3.47
C THR A 99 5.00 -0.54 3.96
N ILE A 100 4.00 0.01 3.26
CA ILE A 100 3.25 1.21 3.66
C ILE A 100 1.97 0.72 4.34
N THR A 101 1.87 0.91 5.65
CA THR A 101 0.71 0.53 6.46
C THR A 101 -0.18 1.75 6.65
N VAL A 102 -1.44 1.63 6.26
CA VAL A 102 -2.48 2.66 6.35
C VAL A 102 -3.56 2.17 7.32
N LYS A 103 -3.91 3.02 8.29
CA LYS A 103 -4.92 2.78 9.31
C LYS A 103 -6.01 3.85 9.25
N GLY A 104 -7.26 3.41 9.38
CA GLY A 104 -8.46 4.22 9.23
C GLY A 104 -9.66 3.36 8.81
N SER A 105 -10.79 4.01 8.53
CA SER A 105 -11.94 3.36 7.89
C SER A 105 -11.61 2.86 6.47
N ILE A 106 -12.42 1.96 5.91
CA ILE A 106 -12.25 1.51 4.52
C ILE A 106 -12.25 2.70 3.55
N GLU A 107 -13.15 3.66 3.76
CA GLU A 107 -13.29 4.83 2.90
C GLU A 107 -12.05 5.72 2.94
N THR A 108 -11.52 5.97 4.13
CA THR A 108 -10.30 6.78 4.32
C THR A 108 -9.07 6.05 3.81
N CYS A 109 -8.97 4.74 4.02
CA CYS A 109 -7.90 3.90 3.50
C CYS A 109 -7.91 3.81 1.97
N ALA A 110 -9.09 3.73 1.34
CA ALA A 110 -9.22 3.75 -0.12
C ALA A 110 -8.75 5.08 -0.72
N LYS A 111 -9.12 6.22 -0.11
CA LYS A 111 -8.62 7.53 -0.53
C LYS A 111 -7.10 7.65 -0.38
N ALA A 112 -6.55 7.14 0.72
CA ALA A 112 -5.10 7.10 0.94
C ALA A 112 -4.40 6.21 -0.09
N GLU A 113 -4.97 5.05 -0.43
CA GLU A 113 -4.45 4.17 -1.47
C GLU A 113 -4.37 4.87 -2.83
N GLU A 114 -5.43 5.59 -3.22
CA GLU A 114 -5.47 6.33 -4.48
C GLU A 114 -4.34 7.36 -4.57
N GLU A 115 -4.16 8.18 -3.52
CA GLU A 115 -3.11 9.20 -3.45
C GLU A 115 -1.70 8.61 -3.38
N ILE A 116 -1.51 7.56 -2.58
CA ILE A 116 -0.22 6.84 -2.47
C ILE A 116 0.17 6.25 -3.83
N MET A 117 -0.75 5.51 -4.47
CA MET A 117 -0.47 4.84 -5.72
C MET A 117 -0.33 5.82 -6.88
N LYS A 118 -1.04 6.95 -6.85
CA LYS A 118 -0.80 8.07 -7.78
C LYS A 118 0.63 8.58 -7.68
N LYS A 119 1.12 8.86 -6.47
CA LYS A 119 2.50 9.34 -6.25
C LYS A 119 3.57 8.32 -6.65
N ILE A 120 3.30 7.02 -6.45
CA ILE A 120 4.20 5.94 -6.89
C ILE A 120 4.24 5.85 -8.42
N ARG A 121 3.08 5.90 -9.10
CA ARG A 121 3.01 5.88 -10.57
C ARG A 121 3.70 7.09 -11.19
N GLU A 122 3.43 8.30 -10.69
CA GLU A 122 4.13 9.52 -11.10
C GLU A 122 5.66 9.38 -10.92
N SER A 123 6.09 8.78 -9.81
CA SER A 123 7.51 8.53 -9.54
C SER A 123 8.13 7.55 -10.54
N TYR A 124 7.41 6.51 -10.92
CA TYR A 124 7.86 5.53 -11.91
C TYR A 124 7.94 6.14 -13.31
N GLU A 125 6.90 6.85 -13.75
CA GLU A 125 6.84 7.50 -15.06
C GLU A 125 7.97 8.52 -15.25
N ASN A 126 8.26 9.32 -14.22
CA ASN A 126 9.36 10.28 -14.24
C ASN A 126 10.73 9.60 -14.39
N ASP A 127 10.95 8.45 -13.75
CA ASP A 127 12.21 7.71 -13.88
C ASP A 127 12.37 7.14 -15.30
N ILE A 128 11.30 6.58 -15.87
CA ILE A 128 11.30 6.08 -17.25
C ILE A 128 11.54 7.22 -18.25
N ALA A 129 10.92 8.38 -18.05
CA ALA A 129 11.11 9.54 -18.91
C ALA A 129 12.55 10.08 -18.87
N ALA A 130 13.24 10.00 -17.72
CA ALA A 130 14.63 10.45 -17.58
C ALA A 130 15.66 9.47 -18.17
N MET A 131 15.27 8.24 -18.48
CA MET A 131 16.13 7.22 -19.10
C MET A 131 16.09 7.24 -20.63
N ASN A 132 15.13 7.95 -21.23
CA ASN A 132 14.97 8.12 -22.69
C ASN A 132 15.48 9.49 -23.15
#